data_AF-A0A932WPW3-F1
#
_entry.id   AF-A0A932WPW3-F1
#
_cell.length_a   1.000
_cell.length_b   1.000
_cell.length_c   1.000
_cell.angle_alpha   90.00
_cell.angle_beta   90.00
_cell.angle_gamma   90.00
#
_symmetry.space_group_name_H-M   'P 1'
#
loop_
_entity.id
_entity.type
_entity.pdbx_description
1 polymer ?
#
loop_
_entity_poly.entity_id
_entity_poly.type
_entity_poly.pdbx_seq_one_letter_code
_entity_poly.pdbx_strand_id
1 'polypeptide(L)'
;RATHPLSAETKFTAEQVAAGKQAFLTRGCSKCHGEDGRGQTPDNLRGDLKDVWGHITIAADLTSGLLHGGRRPEDVYRRIFNGITGTPMPSFQAALASEPETFWNLVSYVLYVSNRRRAGEIPDAGLMSLPAPAVVGPEKAE
;
A
#
# COMPACT_ATOMS: atom_id res chain seq x y z
N ARG A 1 21.36 -8.54 -0.53
CA ARG A 1 21.28 -9.17 0.81
C ARG A 1 19.84 -9.61 1.02
N ALA A 2 19.55 -10.79 1.58
CA ALA A 2 18.17 -11.18 1.82
C ALA A 2 17.54 -10.24 2.86
N THR A 3 16.43 -9.59 2.49
CA THR A 3 15.66 -8.75 3.43
C THR A 3 14.80 -9.68 4.28
N HIS A 4 15.06 -9.67 5.58
CA HIS A 4 14.24 -10.32 6.59
C HIS A 4 13.32 -9.29 7.23
N PRO A 5 12.03 -9.59 7.45
CA PRO A 5 11.14 -8.69 8.15
C PRO A 5 11.65 -8.32 9.54
N LEU A 6 11.43 -7.06 9.93
CA LEU A 6 11.85 -6.56 11.25
C LEU A 6 10.95 -7.06 12.38
N SER A 7 9.73 -7.49 12.06
CA SER A 7 8.80 -8.09 12.99
C SER A 7 8.00 -9.22 12.32
N ALA A 8 7.28 -9.99 13.13
CA ALA A 8 6.42 -11.07 12.64
C ALA A 8 5.26 -10.51 11.82
N GLU A 9 4.82 -11.27 10.82
CA GLU A 9 3.66 -10.88 10.00
C GLU A 9 2.40 -10.73 10.86
N THR A 10 1.80 -9.55 10.80
CA THR A 10 0.53 -9.27 11.47
C THR A 10 -0.63 -9.95 10.73
N LYS A 11 -1.68 -10.35 11.45
CA LYS A 11 -2.90 -10.90 10.84
C LYS A 11 -3.56 -9.87 9.93
N PHE A 12 -4.05 -10.32 8.78
CA PHE A 12 -4.86 -9.51 7.88
C PHE A 12 -6.26 -9.29 8.47
N THR A 13 -6.45 -8.20 9.21
CA THR A 13 -7.73 -7.79 9.83
C THR A 13 -8.16 -6.43 9.30
N ALA A 14 -9.44 -6.09 9.47
CA ALA A 14 -9.97 -4.78 9.07
C ALA A 14 -9.26 -3.61 9.78
N GLU A 15 -8.90 -3.81 11.05
CA GLU A 15 -8.13 -2.85 11.86
C GLU A 15 -6.75 -2.57 11.24
N GLN A 16 -6.09 -3.61 10.72
CA GLN A 16 -4.72 -3.53 10.22
C GLN A 16 -4.71 -2.90 8.83
N VAL A 17 -5.74 -3.18 8.04
CA VAL A 17 -6.02 -2.47 6.79
C VAL A 17 -6.29 -0.99 7.05
N ALA A 18 -7.06 -0.64 8.09
CA ALA A 18 -7.35 0.75 8.44
C ALA A 18 -6.09 1.50 8.91
N ALA A 19 -5.30 0.89 9.81
CA ALA A 19 -4.00 1.42 10.23
C ALA A 19 -3.04 1.58 9.04
N GLY A 20 -3.05 0.60 8.13
CA GLY A 20 -2.30 0.63 6.88
C GLY A 20 -2.68 1.79 5.97
N LYS A 21 -3.98 2.06 5.80
CA LYS A 21 -4.48 3.21 5.05
C LYS A 21 -4.00 4.52 5.66
N GLN A 22 -4.10 4.67 6.98
CA GLN A 22 -3.62 5.87 7.67
C GLN A 22 -2.10 6.06 7.47
N ALA A 23 -1.31 5.00 7.60
CA ALA A 23 0.11 5.05 7.33
C ALA A 23 0.39 5.41 5.85
N PHE A 24 -0.34 4.85 4.91
CA PHE A 24 -0.17 5.11 3.49
C PHE A 24 -0.39 6.59 3.12
N LEU A 25 -1.38 7.23 3.74
CA LEU A 25 -1.67 8.66 3.55
C LEU A 25 -0.66 9.58 4.24
N THR A 26 -0.21 9.22 5.45
CA THR A 26 0.63 10.09 6.28
C THR A 26 2.13 9.93 6.04
N ARG A 27 2.59 8.75 5.64
CA ARG A 27 4.01 8.43 5.40
C ARG A 27 4.48 8.77 3.98
N GLY A 28 3.61 9.34 3.15
CA GLY A 28 3.96 9.89 1.83
C GLY A 28 3.80 8.94 0.65
N CYS A 29 3.21 7.75 0.83
CA CYS A 29 2.95 6.82 -0.26
C CYS A 29 1.94 7.39 -1.26
N SER A 30 0.93 8.09 -0.76
CA SER A 30 -0.14 8.72 -1.54
C SER A 30 0.34 9.82 -2.51
N LYS A 31 1.52 10.41 -2.30
CA LYS A 31 2.06 11.46 -3.18
C LYS A 31 2.26 10.97 -4.63
N CYS A 32 2.68 9.72 -4.79
CA CYS A 32 2.88 9.10 -6.10
C CYS A 32 1.79 8.09 -6.43
N HIS A 33 1.29 7.35 -5.44
CA HIS A 33 0.27 6.32 -5.66
C HIS A 33 -1.17 6.83 -5.55
N GLY A 34 -1.40 8.11 -5.26
CA GLY A 34 -2.73 8.66 -5.01
C GLY A 34 -3.33 8.14 -3.70
N GLU A 35 -4.36 8.78 -3.17
CA GLU A 35 -5.02 8.32 -1.93
C GLU A 35 -5.73 6.97 -2.10
N ASP A 36 -6.19 6.68 -3.31
CA ASP A 36 -6.89 5.46 -3.70
C ASP A 36 -5.97 4.34 -4.19
N GLY A 37 -4.65 4.59 -4.24
CA GLY A 37 -3.65 3.62 -4.68
C GLY A 37 -3.55 3.44 -6.20
N ARG A 38 -4.25 4.25 -7.01
CA ARG A 38 -4.24 4.12 -8.48
C ARG A 38 -3.08 4.80 -9.19
N GLY A 39 -2.34 5.65 -8.50
CA GLY A 39 -1.29 6.47 -9.09
C GLY A 39 -1.81 7.60 -9.99
N GLN A 40 -3.06 8.02 -9.86
CA GLN A 40 -3.61 9.13 -10.66
C GLN A 40 -3.22 10.51 -10.08
N THR A 41 -1.97 10.69 -9.66
CA THR A 41 -1.48 11.98 -9.18
C THR A 41 -0.93 12.80 -10.35
N PRO A 42 -1.01 14.15 -10.30
CA PRO A 42 -0.55 14.99 -11.40
C PRO A 42 0.92 14.74 -11.78
N ASP A 43 1.80 14.59 -10.80
CA ASP A 43 3.23 14.34 -11.03
C ASP A 43 3.48 12.97 -11.69
N ASN A 44 2.67 11.97 -11.33
CA ASN A 44 2.76 10.64 -11.93
C ASN A 44 2.25 10.62 -13.38
N LEU A 45 1.18 11.37 -13.67
CA LEU A 45 0.55 11.42 -15.00
C LEU A 45 1.28 12.34 -15.99
N ARG A 46 1.94 13.39 -15.52
CA ARG A 46 2.75 14.30 -16.35
C ARG A 46 4.11 13.72 -16.75
N GLY A 47 4.53 12.62 -16.14
CA GLY A 47 5.85 12.04 -16.36
C GLY A 47 6.97 12.83 -15.67
N ASP A 48 6.65 13.53 -14.59
CA ASP A 48 7.60 14.33 -13.81
C ASP A 48 8.53 13.43 -12.97
N LEU A 49 8.11 12.19 -12.69
CA LEU A 49 8.89 11.17 -12.00
C LEU A 49 9.90 10.53 -12.94
N LYS A 50 11.20 10.66 -12.64
CA LYS A 50 12.30 10.10 -13.45
C LYS A 50 13.16 9.13 -12.66
N ASP A 51 13.67 8.11 -13.34
CA ASP A 51 14.73 7.27 -12.81
C ASP A 51 16.08 7.99 -12.84
N VAL A 52 17.10 7.35 -12.28
CA VAL A 52 18.48 7.85 -12.26
C VAL A 52 19.13 7.95 -13.64
N TRP A 53 18.54 7.33 -14.66
CA TRP A 53 18.98 7.42 -16.06
C TRP A 53 18.22 8.51 -16.83
N GLY A 54 17.26 9.19 -16.19
CA GLY A 54 16.47 10.27 -16.77
C GLY A 54 15.23 9.79 -17.55
N HIS A 55 14.92 8.48 -17.54
CA HIS A 55 13.70 7.98 -18.15
C HIS A 55 12.49 8.26 -17.26
N ILE A 56 11.36 8.51 -17.91
CA ILE A 56 10.08 8.67 -17.21
C ILE A 56 9.71 7.35 -16.54
N THR A 57 9.34 7.45 -15.27
CA THR A 57 8.83 6.34 -14.46
C THR A 57 7.43 6.67 -13.99
N ILE A 58 6.58 5.66 -13.91
CA ILE A 58 5.20 5.82 -13.44
C ILE A 58 5.01 4.90 -12.25
N ALA A 59 4.53 5.45 -11.13
CA ALA A 59 4.09 4.69 -9.99
C ALA A 59 2.92 3.78 -10.40
N ALA A 60 3.03 2.51 -10.04
CA ALA A 60 2.05 1.49 -10.42
C ALA A 60 0.66 1.77 -9.84
N ASP A 61 -0.38 1.44 -10.61
CA ASP A 61 -1.74 1.28 -10.11
C ASP A 61 -1.79 0.03 -9.22
N LEU A 62 -1.79 0.23 -7.91
CA LEU A 62 -1.82 -0.85 -6.93
C LEU A 62 -3.14 -1.61 -6.99
N THR A 63 -4.24 -0.97 -7.40
CA THR A 63 -5.56 -1.59 -7.53
C THR A 63 -5.65 -2.59 -8.69
N SER A 64 -4.71 -2.54 -9.64
CA SER A 64 -4.67 -3.45 -10.79
C SER A 64 -4.40 -4.91 -10.38
N GLY A 65 -3.77 -5.13 -9.22
CA GLY A 65 -3.28 -6.44 -8.78
C GLY A 65 -2.06 -6.94 -9.56
N LEU A 66 -1.51 -6.16 -10.49
CA LEU A 66 -0.33 -6.49 -11.29
C LEU A 66 0.95 -5.90 -10.66
N LEU A 67 1.24 -6.32 -9.42
CA LEU A 67 2.43 -5.84 -8.70
C LEU A 67 3.71 -6.44 -9.28
N HIS A 68 4.65 -5.60 -9.70
CA HIS A 68 5.93 -6.03 -10.28
C HIS A 68 6.83 -6.84 -9.33
N GLY A 69 6.66 -6.68 -8.03
CA GLY A 69 7.49 -7.34 -7.01
C GLY A 69 7.01 -8.73 -6.60
N GLY A 70 5.83 -9.16 -7.05
CA GLY A 70 5.11 -10.31 -6.51
C GLY A 70 3.92 -9.89 -5.64
N ARG A 71 3.07 -10.87 -5.31
CA ARG A 71 1.80 -10.66 -4.59
C ARG A 71 1.78 -11.28 -3.21
N ARG A 72 2.85 -11.96 -2.80
CA ARG A 72 2.92 -12.50 -1.44
C ARG A 72 3.13 -11.34 -0.45
N PRO A 73 2.64 -11.44 0.79
CA PRO A 73 2.86 -10.42 1.81
C PRO A 73 4.34 -10.03 1.96
N GLU A 74 5.25 -11.00 1.90
CA GLU A 74 6.69 -10.75 2.06
C GLU A 74 7.29 -10.04 0.85
N ASP A 75 6.75 -10.25 -0.35
CA ASP A 75 7.18 -9.56 -1.57
C ASP A 75 6.83 -8.07 -1.49
N VAL A 76 5.61 -7.76 -1.04
CA VAL A 76 5.14 -6.39 -0.83
C VAL A 76 5.94 -5.74 0.30
N TYR A 77 6.17 -6.45 1.41
CA TYR A 77 7.02 -5.97 2.51
C TYR A 77 8.39 -5.56 1.99
N ARG A 78 9.05 -6.43 1.23
CA ARG A 78 10.39 -6.18 0.67
C ARG A 78 10.41 -4.97 -0.25
N ARG A 79 9.35 -4.74 -1.01
CA ARG A 79 9.23 -3.59 -1.90
C ARG A 79 9.14 -2.27 -1.14
N ILE A 80 8.35 -2.23 -0.06
CA ILE A 80 8.20 -1.05 0.80
C ILE A 80 9.49 -0.82 1.61
N PHE A 81 10.05 -1.89 2.16
CA PHE A 81 11.25 -1.83 2.99
C PHE A 81 12.47 -1.31 2.21
N ASN A 82 12.77 -1.91 1.06
CA ASN A 82 13.94 -1.55 0.28
C ASN A 82 13.72 -0.37 -0.66
N GLY A 83 12.46 -0.05 -1.00
CA GLY A 83 12.16 0.82 -2.12
C GLY A 83 12.56 0.20 -3.46
N ILE A 84 12.74 1.04 -4.47
CA ILE A 84 13.19 0.63 -5.79
C ILE A 84 14.41 1.45 -6.17
N THR A 85 15.58 0.82 -6.05
CA THR A 85 16.84 1.44 -6.41
C THR A 85 16.78 1.98 -7.84
N GLY A 86 17.17 3.25 -7.99
CA GLY A 86 17.19 3.92 -9.28
C GLY A 86 15.89 4.64 -9.63
N THR A 87 14.80 4.49 -8.87
CA THR A 87 13.52 5.20 -9.13
C THR A 87 13.18 6.17 -7.99
N PRO A 88 12.14 7.02 -8.16
CA PRO A 88 11.65 7.88 -7.09
C PRO A 88 11.02 7.16 -5.90
N MET A 89 10.75 5.85 -5.95
CA MET A 89 10.18 5.11 -4.81
C MET A 89 11.27 4.81 -3.76
N PRO A 90 11.27 5.50 -2.61
CA PRO A 90 12.36 5.44 -1.64
C PRO A 90 12.29 4.16 -0.79
N SER A 91 13.40 3.85 -0.11
CA SER A 91 13.39 2.90 1.00
C SER A 91 12.73 3.53 2.23
N PHE A 92 11.84 2.77 2.88
CA PHE A 92 11.22 3.18 4.15
C PHE A 92 11.90 2.58 5.38
N GLN A 93 13.00 1.83 5.20
CA GLN A 93 13.72 1.17 6.30
C GLN A 93 14.04 2.14 7.45
N ALA A 94 14.66 3.28 7.14
CA ALA A 94 15.03 4.26 8.17
C ALA A 94 13.81 4.99 8.74
N ALA A 95 12.84 5.34 7.87
CA ALA A 95 11.65 6.10 8.24
C ALA A 95 10.71 5.33 9.19
N LEU A 96 10.70 3.99 9.11
CA LEU A 96 9.82 3.12 9.89
C LEU A 96 10.60 2.19 10.84
N ALA A 97 11.89 2.44 11.07
CA ALA A 97 12.74 1.59 11.91
C ALA A 97 12.20 1.43 13.35
N SER A 98 11.61 2.48 13.91
CA SER A 98 11.02 2.49 15.25
C SER A 98 9.59 1.92 15.31
N GLU A 99 8.97 1.68 14.16
CA GLU A 99 7.57 1.24 14.06
C GLU A 99 7.45 0.05 13.08
N PRO A 100 8.12 -1.09 13.35
CA PRO A 100 8.23 -2.20 12.39
C PRO A 100 6.86 -2.80 12.01
N GLU A 101 5.88 -2.79 12.90
CA GLU A 101 4.50 -3.23 12.63
C GLU A 101 3.83 -2.40 11.51
N THR A 102 4.25 -1.14 11.33
CA THR A 102 3.71 -0.27 10.28
C THR A 102 3.96 -0.83 8.88
N PHE A 103 5.05 -1.58 8.68
CA PHE A 103 5.27 -2.25 7.41
C PHE A 103 4.18 -3.27 7.10
N TRP A 104 3.78 -4.09 8.07
CA TRP A 104 2.74 -5.09 7.88
C TRP A 104 1.34 -4.50 7.75
N ASN A 105 1.08 -3.37 8.43
CA ASN A 105 -0.13 -2.58 8.22
C ASN A 105 -0.19 -2.04 6.78
N LEU A 106 0.90 -1.46 6.28
CA LEU A 106 0.99 -1.00 4.88
C LEU A 106 0.82 -2.16 3.89
N VAL A 107 1.44 -3.32 4.14
CA VAL A 107 1.27 -4.53 3.33
C VAL A 107 -0.19 -4.96 3.29
N SER A 108 -0.86 -4.98 4.44
CA SER A 108 -2.29 -5.31 4.55
C SER A 108 -3.13 -4.36 3.71
N TYR A 109 -2.87 -3.04 3.78
CA TYR A 109 -3.57 -2.08 2.94
C TYR A 109 -3.30 -2.25 1.45
N VAL A 110 -2.03 -2.45 1.04
CA VAL A 110 -1.67 -2.64 -0.38
C VAL A 110 -2.33 -3.90 -0.94
N LEU A 111 -2.32 -5.02 -0.20
CA LEU A 111 -2.98 -6.26 -0.61
C LEU A 111 -4.50 -6.11 -0.65
N TYR A 112 -5.07 -5.39 0.32
CA TYR A 112 -6.50 -5.07 0.32
C TYR A 112 -6.90 -4.33 -0.95
N VAL A 113 -6.21 -3.24 -1.33
CA VAL A 113 -6.54 -2.48 -2.56
C VAL A 113 -6.24 -3.29 -3.83
N SER A 114 -5.19 -4.10 -3.84
CA SER A 114 -4.78 -4.92 -4.99
C SER A 114 -5.77 -6.02 -5.34
N ASN A 115 -6.55 -6.49 -4.36
CA ASN A 115 -7.54 -7.54 -4.57
C ASN A 115 -8.90 -7.00 -5.04
N ARG A 116 -9.17 -5.69 -4.93
CA ARG A 116 -10.50 -5.12 -5.20
C ARG A 116 -10.96 -5.32 -6.65
N ARG A 117 -10.12 -5.02 -7.65
CA ARG A 117 -10.51 -5.24 -9.06
C ARG A 117 -10.79 -6.72 -9.37
N ARG A 118 -10.07 -7.65 -8.73
CA ARG A 118 -10.33 -9.10 -8.88
C ARG A 118 -11.63 -9.53 -8.22
N ALA A 119 -12.02 -8.89 -7.11
CA ALA A 119 -13.31 -9.09 -6.46
C ALA A 119 -14.47 -8.46 -7.24
N GLY A 120 -14.23 -7.84 -8.41
CA GLY A 120 -15.23 -7.11 -9.18
C GLY A 120 -15.53 -5.72 -8.61
N GLU A 121 -14.83 -5.32 -7.56
CA GLU A 121 -14.98 -4.02 -6.92
C GLU A 121 -13.97 -3.03 -7.50
N ILE A 122 -14.43 -2.10 -8.31
CA ILE A 122 -13.64 -0.93 -8.69
C ILE A 122 -13.94 0.12 -7.61
N PRO A 123 -13.01 0.44 -6.69
CA PRO A 123 -13.27 1.49 -5.70
C PRO A 123 -13.66 2.79 -6.40
N ASP A 124 -14.72 3.49 -6.00
CA ASP A 124 -15.08 4.78 -6.62
C ASP A 124 -13.87 5.73 -6.75
N ALA A 125 -13.78 6.46 -7.87
CA ALA A 125 -12.72 7.44 -8.08
C ALA A 125 -13.02 8.69 -7.25
N GLY A 126 -12.39 8.78 -6.07
CA GLY A 126 -12.56 9.89 -5.12
C GLY A 126 -12.24 9.46 -3.69
N LEU A 127 -12.05 10.44 -2.79
CA LEU A 127 -11.82 10.28 -1.35
C LEU A 127 -12.69 9.16 -0.77
N MET A 128 -12.13 7.96 -0.65
CA MET A 128 -12.89 6.81 -0.16
C MET A 128 -13.21 7.01 1.31
N SER A 129 -14.47 7.35 1.57
CA SER A 129 -15.11 7.12 2.86
C SER A 129 -14.86 5.67 3.24
N LEU A 130 -14.29 5.47 4.42
CA LEU A 130 -14.07 4.14 5.00
C LEU A 130 -15.42 3.41 5.04
N PRO A 131 -15.48 2.09 4.75
CA PRO A 131 -16.61 1.31 5.21
C PRO A 131 -16.67 1.42 6.73
N ALA A 132 -17.84 1.77 7.27
CA ALA A 132 -18.06 1.76 8.71
C ALA A 132 -17.68 0.38 9.27
N PRO A 133 -17.10 0.31 10.48
CA PRO A 133 -16.80 -0.97 11.10
C PRO A 133 -18.09 -1.80 11.19
N ALA A 134 -18.01 -3.07 10.82
CA ALA A 134 -19.12 -4.00 10.94
C ALA A 134 -19.55 -4.04 12.41
N VAL A 135 -20.71 -3.46 12.70
CA VAL A 135 -21.38 -3.60 13.99
C VAL A 135 -21.76 -5.07 14.15
N VAL A 136 -20.99 -5.80 14.95
CA VAL A 136 -21.42 -7.11 15.46
C VAL A 136 -22.56 -6.82 16.44
N GLY A 137 -23.79 -6.95 15.95
CA GLY A 137 -24.98 -6.92 16.79
C GLY A 137 -25.01 -8.17 17.69
N PRO A 138 -25.58 -8.08 18.90
CA PRO A 138 -25.57 -9.20 19.84
C PRO A 138 -26.41 -10.35 19.30
N GLU A 139 -25.84 -11.55 19.47
CA GLU A 139 -26.48 -12.86 19.30
C GLU A 139 -27.82 -12.86 20.05
N LYS A 140 -28.92 -13.12 19.32
CA LYS A 140 -30.23 -13.28 19.94
C LYS A 140 -30.23 -14.60 20.73
N ALA A 141 -30.29 -14.49 22.05
CA ALA A 141 -30.90 -15.50 22.89
C ALA A 141 -32.42 -15.41 22.73
N GLU A 142 -33.05 -16.44 22.16
CA GLU A 142 -34.27 -17.10 22.68
C GLU A 142 -34.56 -18.40 21.91
#